data_AF-A0A7W0H9T8-F1
#
_entry.id   AF-A0A7W0H9T8-F1
#
_cell.length_a   1.000
_cell.length_b   1.000
_cell.length_c   1.000
_cell.angle_alpha   90.00
_cell.angle_beta   90.00
_cell.angle_gamma   90.00
#
_symmetry.space_group_name_H-M   'P 1'
#
loop_
_entity.id
_entity.type
_entity.pdbx_description
1 polymer ?
#
loop_
_entity_poly.entity_id
_entity_poly.type
_entity_poly.pdbx_seq_one_letter_code
_entity_poly.pdbx_strand_id
1 'polypeptide(L)'
;MGEVAARADLSLKTVYNAYTSKAGLLRAVWDLSLKGDLDDAPVAERPWYTAVLSEPDPQRQVAVTAENSRIVKTRIGPLLKVIRDAASVDDDLAALWELIQTDFWANQRVIVESLAAKGALRPGLDVRRATDLLWMLNHPDVWLLLVDRRGWSPTDWENWFAETCREQLLAPR
;
A
#
# COMPACT_ATOMS: atom_id res chain seq x y z
N MET A 1 -20.12 5.26 -13.18
CA MET A 1 -20.35 6.72 -13.36
C MET A 1 -21.79 7.08 -13.05
N GLY A 2 -22.79 6.56 -13.79
CA GLY A 2 -24.22 6.82 -13.52
C GLY A 2 -24.65 6.50 -12.08
N GLU A 3 -24.34 5.29 -11.60
CA GLU A 3 -24.66 4.89 -10.22
C GLU A 3 -23.94 5.74 -9.16
N VAL A 4 -22.71 6.17 -9.44
CA VAL A 4 -21.95 7.05 -8.55
C VAL A 4 -22.62 8.42 -8.47
N ALA A 5 -23.01 8.98 -9.63
CA ALA A 5 -23.73 10.24 -9.70
C ALA A 5 -25.06 10.17 -8.94
N ALA A 6 -25.85 9.12 -9.18
CA ALA A 6 -27.13 8.91 -8.50
C ALA A 6 -26.97 8.78 -6.98
N ARG A 7 -25.96 8.03 -6.51
CA ARG A 7 -25.71 7.85 -5.06
C ARG A 7 -25.14 9.10 -4.39
N ALA A 8 -24.51 9.99 -5.15
CA ALA A 8 -23.99 11.27 -4.68
C ALA A 8 -25.01 12.43 -4.82
N ASP A 9 -26.23 12.16 -5.30
CA ASP A 9 -27.23 13.18 -5.66
C ASP A 9 -26.69 14.23 -6.65
N LEU A 10 -25.89 13.77 -7.62
CA LEU A 10 -25.27 14.59 -8.66
C LEU A 10 -25.75 14.19 -10.05
N SER A 11 -25.67 15.14 -10.98
CA SER A 11 -25.84 14.83 -12.41
C SER A 11 -24.65 14.04 -12.94
N LEU A 12 -24.89 13.17 -13.94
CA LEU A 12 -23.80 12.45 -14.63
C LEU A 12 -22.78 13.42 -15.23
N LYS A 13 -23.23 14.55 -15.77
CA LYS A 13 -22.38 15.61 -16.32
C LYS A 13 -21.43 16.19 -15.27
N THR A 14 -21.91 16.38 -14.04
CA THR A 14 -21.07 16.88 -12.93
C THR A 14 -19.91 15.94 -12.64
N VAL A 15 -20.16 14.64 -12.59
CA VAL A 15 -19.12 13.64 -12.30
C VAL A 15 -18.10 13.57 -13.45
N TYR A 16 -18.57 13.60 -14.70
CA TYR A 16 -17.66 13.64 -15.85
C TYR A 16 -16.84 14.92 -15.93
N ASN A 17 -17.42 16.07 -15.57
CA ASN A 17 -16.67 17.33 -15.52
C ASN A 17 -15.55 17.30 -14.46
N ALA A 18 -15.76 16.59 -13.34
CA ALA A 18 -14.77 16.51 -12.27
C ALA A 18 -13.65 15.50 -12.54
N TYR A 19 -13.98 14.35 -13.13
CA TYR A 19 -13.04 13.22 -13.20
C TYR A 19 -12.69 12.77 -14.62
N THR A 20 -13.37 13.31 -15.65
CA THR A 20 -13.16 13.06 -17.08
C THR A 20 -13.46 11.62 -17.54
N SER A 21 -13.06 10.60 -16.80
CA SER A 21 -13.25 9.19 -17.12
C SER A 21 -13.50 8.34 -15.86
N LYS A 22 -13.87 7.07 -16.07
CA LYS A 22 -13.98 6.09 -14.97
C LYS A 22 -12.62 5.83 -14.31
N ALA A 23 -11.54 5.82 -15.11
CA ALA A 23 -10.18 5.68 -14.60
C ALA A 23 -9.75 6.90 -13.77
N GLY A 24 -10.09 8.13 -14.21
CA GLY A 24 -9.86 9.34 -13.44
C GLY A 24 -10.59 9.34 -12.09
N LEU A 25 -11.83 8.83 -12.06
CA LEU A 25 -12.55 8.64 -10.80
C LEU A 25 -11.87 7.58 -9.91
N LEU A 26 -11.48 6.43 -10.45
CA LEU A 26 -10.80 5.38 -9.69
C LEU A 26 -9.45 5.86 -9.12
N ARG A 27 -8.71 6.68 -9.88
CA ARG A 27 -7.50 7.35 -9.41
C ARG A 27 -7.78 8.28 -8.23
N ALA A 28 -8.81 9.12 -8.32
CA ALA A 28 -9.18 10.00 -7.21
C ALA A 28 -9.60 9.21 -5.95
N VAL A 29 -10.35 8.12 -6.12
CA VAL A 29 -10.72 7.23 -5.01
C VAL A 29 -9.48 6.53 -4.45
N TRP A 30 -8.53 6.13 -5.30
CA TRP A 30 -7.25 5.56 -4.89
C TRP A 30 -6.46 6.54 -4.02
N ASP A 31 -6.25 7.77 -4.50
CA ASP A 31 -5.48 8.79 -3.77
C ASP A 31 -6.10 9.08 -2.40
N LEU A 32 -7.43 9.26 -2.35
CA LEU A 32 -8.19 9.45 -1.11
C LEU A 32 -8.06 8.25 -0.17
N SER A 33 -8.22 7.04 -0.70
CA SER A 33 -8.19 5.82 0.10
C SER A 33 -6.76 5.46 0.53
N LEU A 34 -5.72 5.87 -0.19
CA LEU A 34 -4.35 5.69 0.25
C LEU A 34 -4.04 6.62 1.43
N LYS A 35 -4.39 7.90 1.30
CA LYS A 35 -4.20 8.92 2.35
C LYS A 35 -5.02 8.62 3.61
N GLY A 36 -6.30 8.27 3.42
CA GLY A 36 -7.23 7.99 4.51
C GLY A 36 -8.02 9.18 5.02
N ASP A 37 -7.80 10.35 4.44
CA ASP A 37 -8.53 11.58 4.69
C ASP A 37 -8.42 12.51 3.47
N LEU A 38 -9.06 13.68 3.58
CA LEU A 38 -9.13 14.71 2.53
C LEU A 38 -7.96 15.71 2.57
N ASP A 39 -6.97 15.51 3.43
CA ASP A 39 -5.81 16.40 3.50
C ASP A 39 -4.94 16.23 2.23
N ASP A 40 -4.38 17.34 1.73
CA ASP A 40 -3.50 17.34 0.57
C ASP A 40 -2.07 16.93 0.93
N ALA A 41 -1.74 16.77 2.22
CA ALA A 41 -0.44 16.31 2.69
C ALA A 41 0.00 15.01 1.97
N PRO A 42 1.23 14.97 1.42
CA PRO A 42 1.81 13.78 0.82
C PRO A 42 1.83 12.60 1.80
N VAL A 43 1.77 11.37 1.29
CA VAL A 43 1.88 10.14 2.10
C VAL A 43 3.14 10.15 2.96
N ALA A 44 4.25 10.68 2.43
CA ALA A 44 5.53 10.77 3.12
C ALA A 44 5.51 11.66 4.37
N GLU A 45 4.56 12.59 4.47
CA GLU A 45 4.44 13.53 5.59
C GLU A 45 3.40 13.08 6.63
N ARG A 46 2.71 11.97 6.38
CA ARG A 46 1.63 11.49 7.25
C ARG A 46 2.19 11.01 8.59
N PRO A 47 1.53 11.30 9.72
CA PRO A 47 1.99 10.88 11.04
C PRO A 47 2.25 9.38 11.16
N TRP A 48 1.39 8.55 10.55
CA TRP A 48 1.56 7.09 10.56
C TRP A 48 2.81 6.66 9.79
N TYR A 49 3.15 7.35 8.69
CA TYR A 49 4.31 7.03 7.87
C TYR A 49 5.61 7.53 8.51
N THR A 50 5.61 8.77 9.01
CA THR A 50 6.76 9.35 9.70
C THR A 50 7.10 8.58 10.97
N ALA A 51 6.09 8.07 11.70
CA ALA A 51 6.29 7.21 12.86
C ALA A 51 7.12 5.95 12.54
N VAL A 52 6.91 5.32 11.37
CA VAL A 52 7.71 4.17 10.92
C VAL A 52 9.18 4.56 10.76
N LEU A 53 9.43 5.71 10.13
CA LEU A 53 10.81 6.13 9.83
C LEU A 53 11.55 6.60 11.09
N SER A 54 10.84 7.22 12.03
CA SER A 54 11.40 7.72 13.29
C SER A 54 11.59 6.66 14.36
N GLU A 55 10.99 5.47 14.23
CA GLU A 55 11.09 4.40 15.23
C GLU A 55 12.55 3.91 15.36
N PRO A 56 13.19 4.06 16.55
CA PRO A 56 14.58 3.68 16.74
C PRO A 56 14.82 2.18 16.79
N ASP A 57 13.87 1.38 17.30
CA ASP A 57 14.01 -0.08 17.39
C ASP A 57 13.60 -0.73 16.05
N PRO A 58 14.51 -1.40 15.32
CA PRO A 58 14.18 -2.08 14.06
C PRO A 58 13.04 -3.10 14.19
N GLN A 59 12.93 -3.78 15.34
CA GLN A 59 11.89 -4.77 15.59
C GLN A 59 10.52 -4.10 15.70
N ARG A 60 10.48 -2.96 16.41
CA ARG A 60 9.29 -2.13 16.55
C ARG A 60 8.94 -1.46 15.22
N GLN A 61 9.93 -1.01 14.44
CA GLN A 61 9.73 -0.41 13.12
C GLN A 61 9.01 -1.37 12.17
N VAL A 62 9.42 -2.65 12.13
CA VAL A 62 8.73 -3.68 11.34
C VAL A 62 7.30 -3.89 11.83
N ALA A 63 7.07 -3.91 13.16
CA ALA A 63 5.74 -4.06 13.72
C ALA A 63 4.80 -2.89 13.33
N VAL A 64 5.27 -1.64 13.44
CA VAL A 64 4.50 -0.45 13.04
C VAL A 64 4.25 -0.44 11.52
N THR A 65 5.21 -0.91 10.73
CA THR A 65 5.03 -1.10 9.27
C THR A 65 3.90 -2.09 8.98
N ALA A 66 3.81 -3.19 9.74
CA ALA A 66 2.75 -4.18 9.59
C ALA A 66 1.38 -3.63 9.99
N GLU A 67 1.28 -2.94 11.12
CA GLU A 67 0.06 -2.29 11.61
C GLU A 67 -0.48 -1.29 10.56
N ASN A 68 0.38 -0.38 10.09
CA ASN A 68 0.02 0.60 9.08
C ASN A 68 -0.43 -0.08 7.77
N SER A 69 0.30 -1.12 7.36
CA SER A 69 -0.02 -1.89 6.15
C SER A 69 -1.39 -2.56 6.26
N ARG A 70 -1.74 -3.14 7.42
CA ARG A 70 -3.07 -3.71 7.68
C ARG A 70 -4.16 -2.65 7.58
N ILE A 71 -3.98 -1.49 8.25
CA ILE A 71 -4.97 -0.41 8.26
C ILE A 71 -5.24 0.06 6.83
N VAL A 72 -4.17 0.35 6.09
CA VAL A 72 -4.26 0.83 4.71
C VAL A 72 -4.92 -0.24 3.82
N LYS A 73 -4.46 -1.49 3.84
CA LYS A 73 -5.00 -2.59 3.02
C LYS A 73 -6.45 -2.93 3.33
N THR A 74 -6.90 -2.79 4.58
CA THR A 74 -8.30 -2.98 4.95
C THR A 74 -9.21 -1.97 4.22
N ARG A 75 -8.71 -0.76 3.99
CA ARG A 75 -9.43 0.31 3.28
C ARG A 75 -9.31 0.21 1.75
N ILE A 76 -8.12 -0.09 1.23
CA ILE A 76 -7.82 -0.01 -0.22
C ILE A 76 -7.89 -1.35 -0.97
N GLY A 77 -7.84 -2.48 -0.26
CA GLY A 77 -7.70 -3.81 -0.86
C GLY A 77 -8.72 -4.13 -1.96
N PRO A 78 -10.02 -3.92 -1.75
CA PRO A 78 -11.05 -4.14 -2.77
C PRO A 78 -10.86 -3.25 -4.01
N LEU A 79 -10.44 -2.00 -3.83
CA LEU A 79 -10.20 -1.06 -4.94
C LEU A 79 -9.00 -1.49 -5.78
N LEU A 80 -7.91 -1.89 -5.15
CA LEU A 80 -6.71 -2.37 -5.84
C LEU A 80 -7.01 -3.62 -6.67
N LYS A 81 -7.83 -4.54 -6.15
CA LYS A 81 -8.31 -5.70 -6.92
C LYS A 81 -9.02 -5.26 -8.20
N VAL A 82 -9.93 -4.27 -8.12
CA VAL A 82 -10.65 -3.75 -9.29
C VAL A 82 -9.71 -3.09 -10.31
N ILE A 83 -8.79 -2.24 -9.85
CA ILE A 83 -7.81 -1.56 -10.73
C ILE A 83 -6.95 -2.60 -11.44
N ARG A 84 -6.37 -3.55 -10.68
CA ARG A 84 -5.51 -4.63 -11.21
C ARG A 84 -6.25 -5.51 -12.22
N ASP A 85 -7.46 -5.96 -11.90
CA ASP A 85 -8.20 -6.88 -12.78
C ASP A 85 -8.61 -6.19 -14.09
N ALA A 86 -8.90 -4.89 -14.04
CA ALA A 86 -9.26 -4.09 -15.21
C ALA A 86 -8.06 -3.61 -16.05
N ALA A 87 -6.84 -3.59 -15.49
CA ALA A 87 -5.62 -3.16 -16.18
C ALA A 87 -5.31 -3.96 -17.46
N SER A 88 -5.83 -5.18 -17.59
CA SER A 88 -5.63 -6.01 -18.81
C SER A 88 -6.45 -5.57 -20.02
N VAL A 89 -7.46 -4.72 -19.83
CA VAL A 89 -8.45 -4.34 -20.86
C VAL A 89 -8.72 -2.83 -20.94
N ASP A 90 -8.04 -2.03 -20.13
CA ASP A 90 -8.20 -0.57 -20.05
C ASP A 90 -6.81 0.06 -19.82
N ASP A 91 -6.30 0.76 -20.85
CA ASP A 91 -4.95 1.33 -20.85
C ASP A 91 -4.74 2.41 -19.77
N ASP A 92 -5.77 3.18 -19.42
CA ASP A 92 -5.69 4.19 -18.36
C ASP A 92 -5.53 3.51 -16.99
N LEU A 93 -6.23 2.39 -16.79
CA LEU A 93 -6.10 1.59 -15.57
C LEU A 93 -4.80 0.78 -15.53
N ALA A 94 -4.28 0.36 -16.68
CA ALA A 94 -2.94 -0.21 -16.77
C ALA A 94 -1.87 0.80 -16.33
N ALA A 95 -1.95 2.04 -16.85
CA ALA A 95 -1.04 3.11 -16.47
C ALA A 95 -1.16 3.46 -14.97
N LEU A 96 -2.38 3.49 -14.43
CA LEU A 96 -2.60 3.71 -12.99
C LEU A 96 -2.01 2.57 -12.16
N TRP A 97 -2.20 1.31 -12.57
CA TRP A 97 -1.63 0.16 -11.87
C TRP A 97 -0.10 0.23 -11.84
N GLU A 98 0.57 0.48 -12.97
CA GLU A 98 2.03 0.60 -13.02
C GLU A 98 2.57 1.74 -12.15
N LEU A 99 1.86 2.87 -12.10
CA LEU A 99 2.20 3.97 -11.19
C LEU A 99 2.12 3.52 -9.72
N ILE A 100 1.01 2.86 -9.34
CA ILE A 100 0.82 2.32 -7.98
C ILE A 100 1.97 1.36 -7.63
N GLN A 101 2.35 0.47 -8.54
CA GLN A 101 3.41 -0.50 -8.33
C GLN A 101 4.77 0.18 -8.10
N THR A 102 5.08 1.17 -8.92
CA THR A 102 6.32 1.97 -8.85
C THR A 102 6.40 2.73 -7.52
N ASP A 103 5.34 3.46 -7.17
CA ASP A 103 5.28 4.26 -5.95
C ASP A 103 5.32 3.36 -4.71
N PHE A 104 4.65 2.21 -4.75
CA PHE A 104 4.63 1.27 -3.65
C PHE A 104 6.01 0.64 -3.40
N TRP A 105 6.75 0.30 -4.46
CA TRP A 105 8.13 -0.16 -4.34
C TRP A 105 9.06 0.92 -3.78
N ALA A 106 8.95 2.15 -4.29
CA ALA A 106 9.72 3.28 -3.79
C ALA A 106 9.46 3.54 -2.29
N ASN A 107 8.21 3.42 -1.86
CA ASN A 107 7.84 3.50 -0.44
C ASN A 107 8.53 2.41 0.40
N GLN A 108 8.55 1.16 -0.09
CA GLN A 108 9.22 0.07 0.63
C GLN A 108 10.73 0.32 0.74
N ARG A 109 11.33 0.91 -0.30
CA ARG A 109 12.74 1.25 -0.33
C ARG A 109 13.13 2.19 0.81
N VAL A 110 12.33 3.22 1.06
CA VAL A 110 12.59 4.21 2.12
C VAL A 110 12.60 3.55 3.51
N ILE A 111 11.68 2.61 3.76
CA ILE A 111 11.63 1.85 5.02
C ILE A 111 12.89 0.99 5.17
N VAL A 112 13.31 0.32 4.09
CA VAL A 112 14.51 -0.52 4.08
C VAL A 112 15.79 0.30 4.25
N GLU A 113 15.89 1.47 3.62
CA GLU A 113 17.02 2.39 3.81
C GLU A 113 17.12 2.85 5.27
N SER A 114 15.99 3.11 5.93
CA SER A 114 15.95 3.40 7.37
C SER A 114 16.48 2.23 8.23
N LEU A 115 16.09 0.98 7.90
CA LEU A 115 16.61 -0.22 8.56
C LEU A 115 18.12 -0.40 8.32
N ALA A 116 18.59 -0.14 7.10
CA ALA A 116 20.00 -0.23 6.73
C ALA A 116 20.85 0.82 7.47
N ALA A 117 20.36 2.05 7.59
CA ALA A 117 21.03 3.12 8.34
C ALA A 117 21.20 2.77 9.83
N LYS A 118 20.31 1.94 10.38
CA LYS A 118 20.39 1.40 11.75
C LYS A 118 21.32 0.18 11.87
N GLY A 119 21.92 -0.29 10.77
CA GLY A 119 22.71 -1.52 10.74
C GLY A 119 21.87 -2.79 11.03
N ALA A 120 20.56 -2.72 10.83
CA ALA A 120 19.63 -3.76 11.26
C ALA A 120 19.42 -4.89 10.26
N LEU A 121 19.83 -4.69 9.00
CA LEU A 121 19.62 -5.68 7.94
C LEU A 121 20.42 -6.95 8.22
N ARG A 122 19.83 -8.09 7.86
CA ARG A 122 20.45 -9.40 7.95
C ARG A 122 21.80 -9.42 7.21
N PRO A 123 22.83 -10.10 7.74
CA PRO A 123 24.10 -10.25 7.03
C PRO A 123 23.94 -10.77 5.61
N GLY A 124 24.63 -10.15 4.65
CA GLY A 124 24.57 -10.49 3.23
C GLY A 124 23.33 -9.98 2.48
N LEU A 125 22.44 -9.22 3.14
CA LEU A 125 21.28 -8.60 2.50
C LEU A 125 21.55 -7.13 2.18
N ASP A 126 21.59 -6.80 0.89
CA ASP A 126 21.69 -5.41 0.44
C ASP A 126 20.31 -4.69 0.43
N VAL A 127 20.33 -3.35 0.38
CA VAL A 127 19.11 -2.51 0.37
C VAL A 127 18.19 -2.86 -0.79
N ARG A 128 18.73 -3.15 -1.98
CA ARG A 128 17.91 -3.44 -3.16
C ARG A 128 17.13 -4.74 -2.95
N ARG A 129 17.81 -5.81 -2.54
CA ARG A 129 17.21 -7.12 -2.30
C ARG A 129 16.24 -7.08 -1.12
N ALA A 130 16.58 -6.36 -0.05
CA ALA A 130 15.66 -6.14 1.07
C ALA A 130 14.39 -5.38 0.63
N THR A 131 14.53 -4.39 -0.27
CA THR A 131 13.38 -3.67 -0.85
C THR A 131 12.46 -4.61 -1.61
N ASP A 132 13.01 -5.45 -2.49
CA ASP A 132 12.21 -6.42 -3.25
C ASP A 132 11.46 -7.39 -2.32
N LEU A 133 12.12 -7.85 -1.24
CA LEU A 133 11.49 -8.72 -0.24
C LEU A 133 10.35 -8.02 0.49
N LEU A 134 10.56 -6.79 0.98
CA LEU A 134 9.51 -6.04 1.66
C LEU A 134 8.36 -5.72 0.71
N TRP A 135 8.65 -5.29 -0.51
CA TRP A 135 7.64 -5.03 -1.55
C TRP A 135 6.80 -6.25 -1.86
N MET A 136 7.45 -7.41 -2.08
CA MET A 136 6.76 -8.67 -2.35
C MET A 136 5.88 -9.08 -1.16
N LEU A 137 6.42 -9.09 0.06
CA LEU A 137 5.69 -9.50 1.26
C LEU A 137 4.52 -8.57 1.57
N ASN A 138 4.72 -7.27 1.35
CA ASN A 138 3.71 -6.24 1.60
C ASN A 138 2.77 -6.02 0.41
N HIS A 139 2.93 -6.77 -0.69
CA HIS A 139 2.17 -6.56 -1.92
C HIS A 139 0.66 -6.74 -1.70
N PRO A 140 -0.19 -5.91 -2.33
CA PRO A 140 -1.65 -6.08 -2.28
C PRO A 140 -2.13 -7.47 -2.68
N ASP A 141 -1.44 -8.14 -3.60
CA ASP A 141 -1.79 -9.51 -4.00
C ASP A 141 -1.61 -10.51 -2.87
N VAL A 142 -0.57 -10.37 -2.03
CA VAL A 142 -0.36 -11.25 -0.87
C VAL A 142 -1.50 -11.08 0.13
N TRP A 143 -1.94 -9.84 0.35
CA TRP A 143 -3.13 -9.57 1.16
C TRP A 143 -4.39 -10.21 0.58
N LEU A 144 -4.65 -10.05 -0.72
CA LEU A 144 -5.82 -10.64 -1.37
C LEU A 144 -5.76 -12.18 -1.33
N LEU A 145 -4.58 -12.78 -1.48
CA LEU A 145 -4.43 -14.23 -1.36
C LEU A 145 -4.76 -14.71 0.05
N LEU A 146 -4.24 -14.09 1.10
CA LEU A 146 -4.42 -14.58 2.46
C LEU A 146 -5.77 -14.17 3.08
N VAL A 147 -6.14 -12.90 2.96
CA VAL A 147 -7.37 -12.35 3.58
C VAL A 147 -8.60 -12.66 2.73
N ASP A 148 -8.61 -12.30 1.45
CA ASP A 148 -9.80 -12.49 0.58
C ASP A 148 -9.98 -13.96 0.16
N ARG A 149 -8.91 -14.65 -0.25
CA ARG A 149 -9.02 -16.03 -0.76
C ARG A 149 -8.91 -17.12 0.30
N ARG A 150 -8.09 -16.92 1.33
CA ARG A 150 -7.89 -17.93 2.40
C ARG A 150 -8.61 -17.59 3.70
N GLY A 151 -9.27 -16.44 3.78
CA GLY A 151 -10.13 -16.07 4.90
C GLY A 151 -9.37 -15.71 6.19
N TRP A 152 -8.10 -15.33 6.08
CA TRP A 152 -7.35 -14.87 7.24
C TRP A 152 -7.96 -13.59 7.79
N SER A 153 -7.95 -13.44 9.13
CA SER A 153 -8.29 -12.14 9.69
C SER A 153 -7.21 -11.11 9.36
N PRO A 154 -7.56 -9.81 9.27
CA PRO A 154 -6.56 -8.74 9.13
C PRO A 154 -5.44 -8.80 10.17
N THR A 155 -5.76 -9.24 11.39
CA THR A 155 -4.80 -9.37 12.50
C THR A 155 -3.88 -10.58 12.31
N ASP A 156 -4.39 -11.71 11.82
CA ASP A 156 -3.54 -12.86 11.49
C ASP A 156 -2.54 -12.52 10.38
N TRP A 157 -2.99 -11.76 9.36
CA TRP A 157 -2.11 -11.27 8.30
C TRP A 157 -1.05 -10.32 8.85
N GLU A 158 -1.42 -9.37 9.72
CA GLU A 158 -0.47 -8.44 10.34
C GLU A 158 0.62 -9.17 11.12
N ASN A 159 0.24 -10.13 11.97
CA ASN A 159 1.17 -10.91 12.78
C ASN A 159 2.13 -11.71 11.91
N TRP A 160 1.61 -12.41 10.89
CA TRP A 160 2.42 -13.18 9.96
C TRP A 160 3.36 -12.29 9.13
N PHE A 161 2.86 -11.16 8.63
CA PHE A 161 3.65 -10.23 7.82
C PHE A 161 4.78 -9.61 8.66
N ALA A 162 4.50 -9.20 9.90
CA ALA A 162 5.51 -8.70 10.82
C ALA A 162 6.59 -9.75 11.09
N GLU A 163 6.20 -10.97 11.43
CA GLU A 163 7.16 -12.04 11.75
C GLU A 163 8.00 -12.44 10.55
N THR A 164 7.36 -12.63 9.38
CA THR A 164 8.07 -12.96 8.14
C THR A 164 9.05 -11.85 7.76
N CYS A 165 8.67 -10.57 7.92
CA CYS A 165 9.58 -9.46 7.68
C CYS A 165 10.77 -9.46 8.64
N ARG A 166 10.58 -9.77 9.93
CA ARG A 166 11.69 -9.87 10.89
C ARG A 166 12.68 -10.95 10.46
N GLU A 167 12.19 -12.14 10.15
CA GLU A 167 13.03 -13.27 9.72
C GLU A 167 13.77 -12.99 8.40
N GLN A 168 13.08 -12.33 7.45
CA GLN A 168 13.61 -12.09 6.12
C GLN A 168 14.54 -10.87 6.03
N LEU A 169 14.32 -9.86 6.86
CA LEU A 169 15.01 -8.57 6.74
C LEU A 169 16.02 -8.32 7.86
N LEU A 170 15.76 -8.74 9.09
CA LEU A 170 16.55 -8.33 10.25
C LEU A 170 17.65 -9.35 10.58
N ALA A 171 18.74 -8.85 11.15
CA ALA A 171 19.77 -9.73 11.72
C ALA A 171 19.18 -10.60 12.85
N PRO A 172 19.57 -11.88 12.95
CA PRO A 172 19.23 -12.71 14.09
C PRO A 172 19.72 -12.05 15.39
N ARG A 173 18.95 -12.22 16.47
CA ARG A 173 19.40 -11.85 17.82
C ARG A 173 20.55 -12.75 18.28
#